data_AF-A0A3B9RA36-F1
#
_entry.id   AF-A0A3B9RA36-F1
#
_cell.length_a   1.000
_cell.length_b   1.000
_cell.length_c   1.000
_cell.angle_alpha   90.00
_cell.angle_beta   90.00
_cell.angle_gamma   90.00
#
_symmetry.space_group_name_H-M   'P 1'
#
loop_
_entity.id
_entity.type
_entity.pdbx_description
1 polymer ?
#
loop_
_entity_poly.entity_id
_entity_poly.type
_entity_poly.pdbx_seq_one_letter_code
_entity_poly.pdbx_strand_id
1 'polypeptide(L)'
;DDHEGHDDHGHKLSTEDPHYWFDPLRVISLVELIASELSEVDPEGAEYYQSESNKYIAEIIDMDNYALSELKKVTDAGKGILSDHSALAYLSDRYSVKLYAPIISNPHAHGEASPAEIARAIENVRENNISVIFSGEENKAQYGETIAAETNAVVSDKPLRIESLAPGQSYIEFMRYNVDVIVSNLMK
;
A
#
# COMPACT_ATOMS: atom_id res chain seq x y z
N ASP A 1 -14.51 -44.38 26.09
CA ASP A 1 -14.31 -43.31 27.09
C ASP A 1 -12.97 -42.65 26.79
N ASP A 2 -12.76 -42.03 25.63
CA ASP A 2 -13.51 -40.94 24.96
C ASP A 2 -13.69 -39.69 25.82
N HIS A 3 -12.73 -38.78 25.66
CA HIS A 3 -12.90 -37.32 25.73
C HIS A 3 -11.79 -36.74 24.84
N GLU A 4 -12.09 -36.39 23.58
CA GLU A 4 -12.46 -35.04 23.12
C GLU A 4 -11.42 -33.98 23.58
N GLY A 5 -10.65 -33.36 22.70
CA GLY A 5 -11.12 -32.64 21.51
C GLY A 5 -11.11 -31.15 21.87
N HIS A 6 -9.97 -30.49 21.67
CA HIS A 6 -9.87 -29.03 21.74
C HIS A 6 -9.02 -28.56 20.57
N ASP A 7 -9.69 -28.40 19.43
CA ASP A 7 -9.25 -27.56 18.33
C ASP A 7 -9.33 -26.10 18.78
N ASP A 8 -8.19 -25.57 19.23
CA ASP A 8 -7.99 -24.13 19.39
C ASP A 8 -7.70 -23.54 18.01
N HIS A 9 -8.74 -23.36 17.19
CA HIS A 9 -8.69 -22.46 16.03
C HIS A 9 -8.77 -21.00 16.50
N GLY A 10 -7.81 -20.60 17.33
CA GLY A 10 -7.50 -19.21 17.58
C GLY A 10 -6.86 -18.64 16.34
N HIS A 11 -7.67 -18.10 15.42
CA HIS A 11 -7.22 -17.11 14.45
C HIS A 11 -6.68 -15.92 15.24
N LYS A 12 -5.39 -15.97 15.60
CA LYS A 12 -4.60 -14.79 15.90
C LYS A 12 -4.69 -13.93 14.65
N LEU A 13 -5.63 -12.99 14.63
CA LEU A 13 -5.53 -11.80 13.81
C LEU A 13 -4.18 -11.20 14.18
N SER A 14 -3.22 -11.43 13.32
CA SER A 14 -1.84 -11.06 13.52
C SER A 14 -1.77 -9.55 13.74
N THR A 15 -0.85 -9.14 14.59
CA THR A 15 -0.36 -7.77 14.72
C THR A 15 0.44 -7.36 13.47
N GLU A 16 -0.02 -7.76 12.29
CA GLU A 16 0.62 -7.56 11.00
C GLU A 16 0.13 -6.27 10.37
N ASP A 17 1.00 -5.70 9.54
CA ASP A 17 0.73 -4.54 8.71
C ASP A 17 -0.63 -4.68 7.99
N PRO A 18 -1.59 -3.75 8.17
CA PRO A 18 -2.93 -3.90 7.61
C PRO A 18 -3.00 -3.60 6.11
N HIS A 19 -1.96 -3.01 5.50
CA HIS A 19 -2.03 -2.42 4.16
C HIS A 19 -1.85 -3.43 3.02
N TYR A 20 -2.40 -4.63 3.16
CA TYR A 20 -2.26 -5.74 2.21
C TYR A 20 -2.84 -5.41 0.82
N TRP A 21 -3.71 -4.41 0.71
CA TRP A 21 -4.33 -3.99 -0.55
C TRP A 21 -3.33 -3.44 -1.57
N PHE A 22 -2.12 -3.09 -1.14
CA PHE A 22 -1.03 -2.71 -2.03
C PHE A 22 -0.36 -3.88 -2.78
N ASP A 23 -0.74 -5.13 -2.45
CA ASP A 23 -0.48 -6.33 -3.25
C ASP A 23 -1.80 -6.81 -3.87
N PRO A 24 -2.06 -6.52 -5.16
CA PRO A 24 -3.33 -6.87 -5.80
C PRO A 24 -3.61 -8.38 -5.82
N LEU A 25 -2.60 -9.24 -5.75
CA LEU A 25 -2.82 -10.68 -5.70
C LEU A 25 -3.46 -11.12 -4.37
N ARG A 26 -3.21 -10.39 -3.28
CA ARG A 26 -3.91 -10.61 -2.00
C ARG A 26 -5.37 -10.18 -2.07
N VAL A 27 -5.66 -9.13 -2.85
CA VAL A 27 -7.02 -8.65 -3.07
C VAL A 27 -7.85 -9.64 -3.88
N ILE A 28 -7.24 -10.39 -4.82
CA ILE A 28 -7.92 -11.48 -5.53
C ILE A 28 -8.51 -12.49 -4.53
N SER A 29 -7.73 -12.94 -3.55
CA SER A 29 -8.23 -13.90 -2.54
C SER A 29 -9.39 -13.32 -1.72
N LEU A 30 -9.40 -12.02 -1.46
CA LEU A 30 -10.52 -11.35 -0.79
C LEU A 30 -11.76 -11.31 -1.70
N VAL A 31 -11.60 -11.04 -3.00
CA VAL A 31 -12.70 -11.03 -3.97
C VAL A 31 -13.33 -12.42 -4.10
N GLU A 32 -12.51 -13.47 -4.16
CA GLU A 32 -12.97 -14.87 -4.18
C GLU A 32 -13.75 -15.22 -2.91
N LEU A 33 -13.22 -14.83 -1.74
CA LEU A 33 -13.90 -15.04 -0.45
C LEU A 33 -15.24 -14.30 -0.41
N ILE A 34 -15.29 -13.02 -0.79
CA ILE A 34 -16.54 -12.24 -0.82
C ILE A 34 -17.58 -12.92 -1.72
N ALA A 35 -17.19 -13.38 -2.91
CA ALA A 35 -18.11 -14.07 -3.81
C ALA A 35 -18.64 -15.38 -3.22
N SER A 36 -17.77 -16.14 -2.54
CA SER A 36 -18.16 -17.37 -1.84
C SER A 36 -19.18 -17.08 -0.74
N GLU A 37 -18.87 -16.14 0.16
CA GLU A 37 -19.73 -15.78 1.29
C GLU A 37 -21.08 -15.21 0.83
N LEU A 38 -21.08 -14.36 -0.22
CA LEU A 38 -22.32 -13.86 -0.81
C LEU A 38 -23.16 -15.00 -1.42
N SER A 39 -22.52 -16.00 -2.02
CA SER A 39 -23.21 -17.18 -2.56
C SER A 39 -23.81 -18.07 -1.48
N GLU A 40 -23.20 -18.13 -0.29
CA GLU A 40 -23.77 -18.85 0.86
C GLU A 40 -24.97 -18.12 1.45
N VAL A 41 -24.90 -16.79 1.56
CA VAL A 41 -25.98 -15.95 2.09
C VAL A 41 -27.16 -15.83 1.11
N ASP A 42 -26.87 -15.78 -0.19
CA ASP A 42 -27.85 -15.67 -1.28
C ASP A 42 -27.57 -16.70 -2.40
N PRO A 43 -28.04 -17.96 -2.21
CA PRO A 43 -27.80 -19.03 -3.17
C PRO A 43 -28.41 -18.81 -4.55
N GLU A 44 -29.49 -18.02 -4.66
CA GLU A 44 -30.10 -17.68 -5.96
C GLU A 44 -29.19 -16.75 -6.78
N GLY A 45 -28.38 -15.92 -6.11
CA GLY A 45 -27.40 -15.02 -6.72
C GLY A 45 -26.03 -15.64 -7.00
N ALA A 46 -25.77 -16.89 -6.61
CA ALA A 46 -24.43 -17.49 -6.63
C ALA A 46 -23.71 -17.41 -7.99
N GLU A 47 -24.41 -17.76 -9.09
CA GLU A 47 -23.83 -17.68 -10.44
C GLU A 47 -23.47 -16.24 -10.83
N TYR A 48 -24.26 -15.26 -10.39
CA TYR A 48 -23.98 -13.85 -10.64
C TYR A 48 -22.73 -13.39 -9.88
N TYR A 49 -22.64 -13.65 -8.57
CA TYR A 49 -21.48 -13.27 -7.77
C TYR A 49 -20.18 -13.89 -8.30
N GLN A 50 -20.21 -15.17 -8.70
CA GLN A 50 -19.05 -15.84 -9.27
C GLN A 50 -18.68 -15.29 -10.66
N SER A 51 -19.66 -14.93 -11.49
CA SER A 51 -19.39 -14.34 -12.81
C SER A 51 -18.75 -12.96 -12.68
N GLU A 52 -19.29 -12.11 -11.80
CA GLU A 52 -18.77 -10.77 -11.56
C GLU A 52 -17.41 -10.79 -10.87
N SER A 53 -17.18 -11.70 -9.92
CA SER A 53 -15.87 -11.86 -9.29
C SER A 53 -14.79 -12.24 -10.29
N ASN A 54 -15.07 -13.19 -11.20
CA ASN A 54 -14.13 -13.60 -12.24
C ASN A 54 -13.77 -12.44 -13.19
N LYS A 55 -14.75 -11.59 -13.56
CA LYS A 55 -14.49 -10.39 -14.37
C LYS A 55 -13.60 -9.41 -13.63
N TYR A 56 -13.92 -9.14 -12.36
CA TYR A 56 -13.16 -8.19 -11.55
C TYR A 56 -11.73 -8.68 -11.24
N ILE A 57 -11.54 -9.99 -11.03
CA ILE A 57 -10.22 -10.59 -10.89
C ILE A 57 -9.35 -10.36 -12.14
N ALA A 58 -9.94 -10.45 -13.34
CA ALA A 58 -9.22 -10.15 -14.57
C ALA A 58 -8.75 -8.67 -14.60
N GLU A 59 -9.60 -7.73 -14.17
CA GLU A 59 -9.24 -6.31 -14.06
C GLU A 59 -8.10 -6.09 -13.03
N ILE A 60 -8.12 -6.83 -11.91
CA ILE A 60 -7.04 -6.78 -10.90
C ILE A 60 -5.72 -7.30 -11.48
N ILE A 61 -5.74 -8.39 -12.26
CA ILE A 61 -4.55 -8.93 -12.91
C ILE A 61 -3.98 -7.94 -13.92
N ASP A 62 -4.83 -7.27 -14.71
CA ASP A 62 -4.39 -6.25 -15.66
C ASP A 62 -3.76 -5.05 -14.94
N MET A 63 -4.32 -4.64 -13.80
CA MET A 63 -3.75 -3.60 -12.96
C MET A 63 -2.40 -4.01 -12.34
N ASP A 64 -2.28 -5.24 -11.84
CA ASP A 64 -1.01 -5.76 -11.32
C ASP A 64 0.09 -5.80 -12.40
N ASN A 65 -0.25 -6.24 -13.61
CA ASN A 65 0.68 -6.22 -14.74
C ASN A 65 1.11 -4.79 -15.12
N TYR A 66 0.19 -3.84 -15.07
CA TYR A 66 0.51 -2.43 -15.26
C TYR A 66 1.48 -1.92 -14.19
N ALA A 67 1.19 -2.17 -12.91
CA ALA A 67 2.04 -1.78 -11.79
C ALA A 67 3.45 -2.37 -11.92
N LEU A 68 3.55 -3.66 -12.26
CA LEU A 68 4.82 -4.34 -12.48
C LEU A 68 5.64 -3.66 -13.59
N SER A 69 5.02 -3.36 -14.72
CA SER A 69 5.68 -2.68 -15.85
C SER A 69 6.18 -1.28 -15.48
N GLU A 70 5.35 -0.48 -14.82
CA GLU A 70 5.68 0.90 -14.48
C GLU A 70 6.71 1.01 -13.36
N LEU A 71 6.55 0.22 -12.28
CA LEU A 71 7.48 0.21 -11.15
C LEU A 71 8.82 -0.42 -11.50
N LYS A 72 8.91 -1.25 -12.55
CA LYS A 72 10.20 -1.71 -13.08
C LYS A 72 11.09 -0.55 -13.52
N LYS A 73 10.53 0.56 -14.00
CA LYS A 73 11.31 1.76 -14.36
C LYS A 73 12.02 2.35 -13.14
N VAL A 74 11.38 2.29 -11.97
CA VAL A 74 11.93 2.75 -10.69
C VAL A 74 13.05 1.84 -10.22
N THR A 75 12.85 0.52 -10.29
CA THR A 75 13.86 -0.46 -9.86
C THR A 75 15.07 -0.46 -10.79
N ASP A 76 14.88 -0.39 -12.10
CA ASP A 76 15.96 -0.29 -13.10
C ASP A 76 16.79 0.99 -12.91
N ALA A 77 16.17 2.08 -12.45
CA ALA A 77 16.85 3.33 -12.13
C ALA A 77 17.55 3.32 -10.76
N GLY A 78 17.41 2.25 -9.97
CA GLY A 78 17.98 2.13 -8.62
C GLY A 78 17.37 3.12 -7.62
N LYS A 79 16.15 3.62 -7.88
CA LYS A 79 15.46 4.58 -7.01
C LYS A 79 14.59 3.85 -5.98
N GLY A 80 14.22 4.54 -4.91
CA GLY A 80 13.41 3.98 -3.84
C GLY A 80 12.42 4.99 -3.27
N ILE A 81 11.45 4.51 -2.51
CA ILE A 81 10.37 5.30 -1.93
C ILE A 81 10.70 5.59 -0.46
N LEU A 82 10.62 6.85 -0.08
CA LEU A 82 10.48 7.29 1.30
C LEU A 82 9.08 7.87 1.45
N SER A 83 8.25 7.25 2.30
CA SER A 83 6.92 7.75 2.65
C SER A 83 6.89 8.25 4.10
N ASP A 84 5.90 9.07 4.40
CA ASP A 84 5.59 9.50 5.76
C ASP A 84 5.05 8.35 6.63
N HIS A 85 4.23 7.47 6.06
CA HIS A 85 3.61 6.34 6.76
C HIS A 85 4.16 4.98 6.30
N SER A 86 4.19 4.02 7.21
CA SER A 86 4.60 2.64 6.94
C SER A 86 3.44 1.83 6.34
N ALA A 87 3.16 2.04 5.06
CA ALA A 87 2.02 1.40 4.38
C ALA A 87 2.36 0.67 3.07
N LEU A 88 3.58 0.82 2.55
CA LEU A 88 3.93 0.34 1.22
C LEU A 88 4.70 -0.98 1.21
N ALA A 89 4.82 -1.66 2.36
CA ALA A 89 5.60 -2.89 2.49
C ALA A 89 5.13 -3.98 1.49
N TYR A 90 3.82 -4.18 1.35
CA TYR A 90 3.26 -5.12 0.38
C TYR A 90 3.54 -4.72 -1.07
N LEU A 91 3.52 -3.42 -1.41
CA LEU A 91 3.91 -2.93 -2.74
C LEU A 91 5.38 -3.25 -3.03
N SER A 92 6.24 -2.98 -2.06
CA SER A 92 7.66 -3.27 -2.12
C SER A 92 7.94 -4.74 -2.36
N ASP A 93 7.30 -5.62 -1.58
CA ASP A 93 7.48 -7.06 -1.71
C ASP A 93 6.97 -7.56 -3.06
N ARG A 94 5.79 -7.10 -3.51
CA ARG A 94 5.19 -7.51 -4.78
C ARG A 94 6.03 -7.09 -6.00
N TYR A 95 6.55 -5.86 -6.00
CA TYR A 95 7.19 -5.25 -7.17
C TYR A 95 8.71 -5.04 -7.04
N SER A 96 9.31 -5.50 -5.94
CA SER A 96 10.75 -5.33 -5.63
C SER A 96 11.23 -3.88 -5.60
N VAL A 97 10.33 -2.94 -5.28
CA VAL A 97 10.67 -1.51 -5.17
C VAL A 97 11.34 -1.26 -3.82
N LYS A 98 12.52 -0.64 -3.83
CA LYS A 98 13.21 -0.30 -2.58
C LYS A 98 12.38 0.66 -1.73
N LEU A 99 12.12 0.30 -0.48
CA LEU A 99 11.61 1.23 0.54
C LEU A 99 12.73 1.68 1.48
N TYR A 100 12.76 2.96 1.75
CA TYR A 100 13.50 3.53 2.87
C TYR A 100 12.65 3.47 4.14
N ALA A 101 13.30 3.53 5.31
CA ALA A 101 12.58 3.58 6.57
C ALA A 101 11.60 4.79 6.57
N PRO A 102 10.29 4.55 6.74
CA PRO A 102 9.29 5.61 6.71
C PRO A 102 9.43 6.52 7.93
N ILE A 103 8.90 7.75 7.81
CA ILE A 103 8.97 8.74 8.89
C ILE A 103 8.29 8.20 10.15
N ILE A 104 7.05 7.72 10.01
CA ILE A 104 6.27 7.04 11.04
C ILE A 104 6.41 5.54 10.79
N SER A 105 7.18 4.87 11.64
CA SER A 105 7.54 3.45 11.44
C SER A 105 6.47 2.46 11.92
N ASN A 106 5.50 2.89 12.73
CA ASN A 106 4.43 2.03 13.20
C ASN A 106 3.29 2.01 12.15
N PRO A 107 3.00 0.87 11.50
CA PRO A 107 1.93 0.79 10.50
C PRO A 107 0.53 1.04 11.08
N HIS A 108 0.35 0.93 12.40
CA HIS A 108 -0.94 1.20 13.05
C HIS A 108 -1.06 2.63 13.61
N ALA A 109 -0.05 3.48 13.46
CA ALA A 109 -0.11 4.85 13.94
C ALA A 109 -0.99 5.70 13.01
N HIS A 110 -1.99 6.37 13.58
CA HIS A 110 -2.92 7.26 12.86
C HIS A 110 -2.72 8.73 13.30
N GLY A 111 -1.48 9.11 13.63
CA GLY A 111 -1.18 10.36 14.34
C GLY A 111 0.09 11.04 13.84
N GLU A 112 0.51 12.07 14.57
CA GLU A 112 1.62 12.91 14.17
C GLU A 112 2.99 12.27 14.41
N ALA A 113 3.95 12.57 13.53
CA ALA A 113 5.34 12.15 13.73
C ALA A 113 5.96 12.88 14.92
N SER A 114 6.63 12.13 15.80
CA SER A 114 7.39 12.70 16.91
C SER A 114 8.65 13.44 16.41
N PRO A 115 9.20 14.39 17.19
CA PRO A 115 10.46 15.04 16.84
C PRO A 115 11.62 14.07 16.63
N ALA A 116 11.63 12.93 17.33
CA ALA A 116 12.63 11.87 17.17
C ALA A 116 12.48 11.11 15.84
N GLU A 117 11.24 10.92 15.35
CA GLU A 117 10.97 10.36 14.02
C GLU A 117 11.43 11.32 12.91
N ILE A 118 11.12 12.61 13.04
CA ILE A 118 11.56 13.63 12.08
C ILE A 118 13.10 13.68 12.02
N ALA A 119 13.77 13.70 13.17
CA ALA A 119 15.24 13.72 13.22
C ALA A 119 15.87 12.49 12.56
N ARG A 120 15.31 11.29 12.80
CA ARG A 120 15.76 10.05 12.14
C ARG A 120 15.51 10.07 10.64
N ALA A 121 14.38 10.63 10.20
CA ALA A 121 14.07 10.76 8.78
C ALA A 121 15.03 11.72 8.06
N ILE A 122 15.42 12.83 8.68
CA ILE A 122 16.43 13.75 8.14
C ILE A 122 17.77 13.02 7.93
N GLU A 123 18.21 12.23 8.91
CA GLU A 123 19.45 11.45 8.78
C GLU A 123 19.34 10.42 7.66
N ASN A 124 18.25 9.66 7.63
CA ASN A 124 17.98 8.67 6.59
C ASN A 124 18.03 9.29 5.18
N VAL A 125 17.42 10.47 5.00
CA VAL A 125 17.46 11.23 3.72
C VAL A 125 18.89 11.59 3.32
N ARG A 126 19.71 12.07 4.28
CA ARG A 126 21.10 12.48 4.02
C ARG A 126 21.99 11.27 3.70
N GLU A 127 21.93 10.22 4.51
CA GLU A 127 22.74 9.00 4.35
C GLU A 127 22.46 8.29 3.01
N ASN A 128 21.19 8.26 2.61
CA ASN A 128 20.76 7.54 1.42
C ASN A 128 20.60 8.42 0.16
N ASN A 129 20.92 9.72 0.25
CA ASN A 129 20.72 10.71 -0.80
C ASN A 129 19.30 10.63 -1.42
N ILE A 130 18.29 10.55 -0.56
CA ILE A 130 16.90 10.42 -0.99
C ILE A 130 16.45 11.75 -1.60
N SER A 131 15.96 11.71 -2.83
CA SER A 131 15.57 12.92 -3.58
C SER A 131 14.11 13.30 -3.41
N VAL A 132 13.22 12.35 -3.08
CA VAL A 132 11.78 12.57 -3.01
C VAL A 132 11.20 11.99 -1.72
N ILE A 133 10.35 12.78 -1.05
CA ILE A 133 9.56 12.36 0.10
C ILE A 133 8.10 12.32 -0.33
N PHE A 134 7.46 11.15 -0.20
CA PHE A 134 6.04 10.99 -0.45
C PHE A 134 5.24 11.20 0.83
N SER A 135 4.12 11.90 0.72
CA SER A 135 3.19 12.12 1.84
C SER A 135 1.81 11.60 1.50
N GLY A 136 1.11 11.05 2.48
CA GLY A 136 -0.29 10.65 2.36
C GLY A 136 -1.22 11.86 2.23
N GLU A 137 -2.39 11.68 1.59
CA GLU A 137 -3.44 12.69 1.49
C GLU A 137 -3.90 13.18 2.88
N GLU A 138 -3.80 12.32 3.90
CA GLU A 138 -4.24 12.57 5.27
C GLU A 138 -3.30 13.56 6.01
N ASN A 139 -2.01 13.52 5.71
CA ASN A 139 -0.98 14.28 6.43
C ASN A 139 -0.58 15.61 5.77
N LYS A 140 -1.19 15.94 4.62
CA LYS A 140 -1.01 17.22 3.89
C LYS A 140 0.44 17.72 3.82
N ALA A 141 1.39 16.82 3.54
CA ALA A 141 2.82 17.10 3.37
C ALA A 141 3.58 17.72 4.56
N GLN A 142 2.96 17.89 5.74
CA GLN A 142 3.55 18.65 6.86
C GLN A 142 4.94 18.14 7.28
N TYR A 143 5.12 16.82 7.39
CA TYR A 143 6.41 16.24 7.75
C TYR A 143 7.42 16.29 6.61
N GLY A 144 6.95 16.05 5.38
CA GLY A 144 7.78 16.12 4.19
C GLY A 144 8.40 17.51 4.00
N GLU A 145 7.63 18.57 4.20
CA GLU A 145 8.11 19.96 4.08
C GLU A 145 9.18 20.29 5.13
N THR A 146 8.99 19.84 6.37
CA THR A 146 9.95 20.05 7.45
C THR A 146 11.29 19.36 7.13
N ILE A 147 11.24 18.12 6.64
CA ILE A 147 12.45 17.37 6.28
C ILE A 147 13.10 17.94 5.02
N ALA A 148 12.31 18.35 4.03
CA ALA A 148 12.80 18.99 2.81
C ALA A 148 13.54 20.31 3.10
N ALA A 149 13.09 21.09 4.08
CA ALA A 149 13.76 22.33 4.50
C ALA A 149 15.16 22.09 5.10
N GLU A 150 15.40 20.90 5.67
CA GLU A 150 16.65 20.52 6.33
C GLU A 150 17.55 19.63 5.46
N THR A 151 17.12 19.31 4.24
CA THR A 151 17.80 18.38 3.33
C THR A 151 17.78 18.88 1.88
N ASN A 152 18.25 18.06 0.94
CA ASN A 152 18.14 18.33 -0.49
C ASN A 152 16.96 17.60 -1.14
N ALA A 153 16.12 16.94 -0.34
CA ALA A 153 14.94 16.24 -0.84
C ALA A 153 13.82 17.23 -1.17
N VAL A 154 12.94 16.85 -2.09
CA VAL A 154 11.69 17.56 -2.37
C VAL A 154 10.51 16.71 -1.97
N VAL A 155 9.39 17.34 -1.62
CA VAL A 155 8.13 16.63 -1.40
C VAL A 155 7.51 16.29 -2.75
N SER A 156 6.88 15.12 -2.86
CA SER A 156 6.12 14.74 -4.05
C SER A 156 5.05 15.80 -4.36
N ASP A 157 4.89 16.14 -5.65
CA ASP A 157 3.93 17.16 -6.08
C ASP A 157 2.46 16.74 -5.88
N LYS A 158 2.23 15.44 -5.76
CA LYS A 158 0.95 14.82 -5.46
C LYS A 158 1.09 13.91 -4.24
N PRO A 159 0.09 13.89 -3.35
CA PRO A 159 0.07 12.95 -2.23
C PRO A 159 -0.25 11.53 -2.70
N LEU A 160 0.21 10.54 -1.95
CA LEU A 160 -0.25 9.16 -2.06
C LEU A 160 -1.62 9.00 -1.38
N ARG A 161 -2.42 8.08 -1.89
CA ARG A 161 -3.63 7.60 -1.21
C ARG A 161 -3.28 6.32 -0.48
N ILE A 162 -3.46 6.30 0.84
CA ILE A 162 -3.04 5.15 1.64
C ILE A 162 -4.26 4.40 2.17
N GLU A 163 -5.11 5.09 2.94
CA GLU A 163 -6.19 4.46 3.72
C GLU A 163 -7.57 4.56 3.05
N SER A 164 -7.70 5.40 2.03
CA SER A 164 -9.01 5.76 1.48
C SER A 164 -9.01 5.96 -0.03
N LEU A 165 -10.14 5.59 -0.63
CA LEU A 165 -10.48 5.89 -2.01
C LEU A 165 -10.97 7.34 -2.13
N ALA A 166 -10.63 8.01 -3.22
CA ALA A 166 -11.31 9.26 -3.55
C ALA A 166 -12.81 9.01 -3.86
N PRO A 167 -13.69 10.02 -3.73
CA PRO A 167 -15.11 9.85 -4.02
C PRO A 167 -15.35 9.30 -5.44
N GLY A 168 -16.03 8.15 -5.51
CA GLY A 168 -16.34 7.47 -6.77
C GLY A 168 -15.17 6.69 -7.39
N GLN A 169 -14.01 6.64 -6.75
CA GLN A 169 -12.85 5.92 -7.22
C GLN A 169 -12.97 4.42 -6.95
N SER A 170 -12.58 3.59 -7.91
CA SER A 170 -12.42 2.14 -7.71
C SER A 170 -11.06 1.79 -7.09
N TYR A 171 -10.93 0.56 -6.56
CA TYR A 171 -9.63 0.05 -6.10
C TYR A 171 -8.57 0.04 -7.23
N ILE A 172 -8.97 -0.31 -8.46
CA ILE A 172 -8.09 -0.33 -9.63
C ILE A 172 -7.55 1.08 -9.91
N GLU A 173 -8.43 2.08 -9.91
CA GLU A 173 -8.04 3.48 -10.09
C GLU A 173 -7.17 3.99 -8.94
N PHE A 174 -7.39 3.51 -7.72
CA PHE A 174 -6.56 3.81 -6.56
C PHE A 174 -5.14 3.28 -6.73
N MET A 175 -4.98 2.01 -7.11
CA MET A 175 -3.67 1.43 -7.34
C MET A 175 -2.95 2.12 -8.49
N ARG A 176 -3.66 2.38 -9.60
CA ARG A 176 -3.11 3.12 -10.75
C ARG A 176 -2.63 4.51 -10.36
N TYR A 177 -3.44 5.26 -9.61
CA TYR A 177 -3.06 6.59 -9.13
C TYR A 177 -1.75 6.56 -8.33
N ASN A 178 -1.64 5.65 -7.36
CA ASN A 178 -0.46 5.56 -6.51
C ASN A 178 0.80 5.18 -7.31
N VAL A 179 0.69 4.20 -8.21
CA VAL A 179 1.79 3.82 -9.13
C VAL A 179 2.24 5.02 -9.96
N ASP A 180 1.29 5.75 -10.55
CA ASP A 180 1.58 6.91 -11.40
C ASP A 180 2.25 8.04 -10.61
N VAL A 181 1.81 8.30 -9.38
CA VAL A 181 2.44 9.31 -8.49
C VAL A 181 3.86 8.91 -8.14
N ILE A 182 4.10 7.65 -7.77
CA ILE A 182 5.44 7.12 -7.45
C ILE A 182 6.36 7.27 -8.65
N VAL A 183 5.95 6.74 -9.81
CA VAL A 183 6.79 6.70 -11.01
C VAL A 183 7.05 8.12 -11.52
N SER A 184 6.02 8.97 -11.62
CA SER A 184 6.19 10.33 -12.12
C SER A 184 7.07 11.20 -11.24
N ASN A 185 7.09 11.00 -9.91
CA ASN A 185 7.97 11.77 -9.03
C ASN A 185 9.38 11.22 -8.98
N LEU A 186 9.55 9.89 -8.99
CA LEU A 186 10.88 9.29 -9.00
C LEU A 186 11.55 9.38 -10.37
N MET A 187 10.84 9.47 -11.48
CA MET A 187 11.43 9.47 -12.83
C MET A 187 11.58 10.87 -13.47
N LYS A 188 11.36 11.94 -12.69
CA LYS A 188 11.81 13.30 -13.03
C LYS A 188 13.33 13.37 -13.09
#